data_AF-A0A351UQF2-F1
#
_entry.id   AF-A0A351UQF2-F1
#
_cell.length_a   1.000
_cell.length_b   1.000
_cell.length_c   1.000
_cell.angle_alpha   90.00
_cell.angle_beta   90.00
_cell.angle_gamma   90.00
#
_symmetry.space_group_name_H-M   'P 1'
#
loop_
_entity.id
_entity.type
_entity.pdbx_description
1 polymer ?
#
loop_
_entity_poly.entity_id
_entity_poly.type
_entity_poly.pdbx_seq_one_letter_code
_entity_poly.pdbx_strand_id
1 'polypeptide(L)'
;MVSGMAFSAGTLWSLKRAGAARRKKIHVPAGFMVGAVLFVLVYGANRLAFPAFPKATLLINLLLLAGIILFPFLPGLKKKLRRPPLKRIDKHHHLRVEAQAMERMLKIDPLNAFCFERLSEIYEQIGKPGQALEAAREALRLDPSVNNKARLEELTRAQPEKPR
;
A
#
# COMPACT_ATOMS: atom_id res chain seq x y z
N MET A 1 21.45 29.17 -40.62
CA MET A 1 20.09 29.29 -40.03
C MET A 1 19.29 27.98 -40.04
N VAL A 2 19.35 27.17 -41.11
CA VAL A 2 18.57 25.93 -41.26
C VAL A 2 18.87 24.85 -40.19
N SER A 3 20.11 24.76 -39.70
CA SER A 3 20.52 23.75 -38.69
C SER A 3 19.85 23.95 -37.32
N GLY A 4 19.68 25.20 -36.87
CA GLY A 4 19.01 25.50 -35.60
C GLY A 4 17.50 25.19 -35.61
N MET A 5 16.86 25.41 -36.77
CA MET A 5 15.44 25.07 -36.97
C MET A 5 15.22 23.57 -36.95
N ALA A 6 16.10 22.79 -37.59
CA ALA A 6 16.04 21.32 -37.54
C ALA A 6 16.21 20.78 -36.12
N PHE A 7 17.13 21.36 -35.33
CA PHE A 7 17.30 21.00 -33.92
C PHE A 7 16.06 21.34 -33.07
N SER A 8 15.47 22.53 -33.29
CA SER A 8 14.24 22.94 -32.59
C SER A 8 13.03 22.05 -32.95
N ALA A 9 12.92 21.62 -34.21
CA ALA A 9 11.86 20.72 -34.66
C ALA A 9 12.04 19.30 -34.10
N GLY A 10 13.28 18.82 -34.02
CA GLY A 10 13.61 17.53 -33.41
C GLY A 10 13.30 17.48 -31.91
N THR A 11 13.62 18.55 -31.17
CA THR A 11 13.30 18.64 -29.74
C THR A 11 11.80 18.74 -29.49
N LEU A 12 11.06 19.52 -30.29
CA LEU A 12 9.59 19.59 -30.24
C LEU A 12 8.92 18.25 -30.57
N TRP A 13 9.39 17.53 -31.58
CA TRP A 13 8.87 16.22 -31.94
C TRP A 13 9.12 15.18 -30.83
N SER A 14 10.31 15.19 -30.23
CA SER A 14 10.65 14.31 -29.11
C SER A 14 9.82 14.61 -27.86
N LEU A 15 9.62 15.89 -27.53
CA LEU A 15 8.78 16.32 -26.40
C LEU A 15 7.31 15.96 -26.63
N LYS A 16 6.78 16.14 -27.85
CA LYS A 16 5.40 15.77 -28.20
C LYS A 16 5.17 14.26 -28.16
N ARG A 17 6.15 13.46 -28.59
CA ARG A 17 6.13 11.99 -28.50
C ARG A 17 6.24 11.50 -27.04
N ALA A 18 7.01 12.20 -26.20
CA ALA A 18 7.13 11.91 -24.78
C ALA A 18 5.90 12.34 -23.96
N GLY A 19 5.21 13.41 -24.37
CA GLY A 19 4.01 13.94 -23.71
C GLY A 19 2.81 12.99 -23.75
N ALA A 20 2.68 12.17 -24.80
CA ALA A 20 1.62 11.16 -24.91
C ALA A 20 1.85 9.94 -24.00
N ALA A 21 3.09 9.68 -23.57
CA ALA A 21 3.46 8.46 -22.83
C ALA A 21 3.65 8.66 -21.31
N ARG A 22 3.55 9.89 -20.78
CA ARG A 22 3.95 10.20 -19.39
C ARG A 22 2.87 10.91 -18.58
N ARG A 23 1.76 10.22 -18.32
CA ARG A 23 0.98 10.41 -17.07
C ARG A 23 1.15 9.23 -16.11
N LYS A 24 2.30 8.56 -16.13
CA LYS A 24 2.65 7.69 -15.00
C LYS A 24 3.19 8.58 -13.88
N LYS A 25 2.47 8.64 -12.76
CA LYS A 25 2.98 9.27 -11.52
C LYS A 25 4.35 8.67 -11.23
N ILE A 26 5.40 9.46 -11.40
CA ILE A 26 6.77 9.04 -11.09
C ILE A 26 6.83 8.96 -9.57
N HIS A 27 6.92 7.74 -9.05
CA HIS A 27 7.11 7.51 -7.63
C HIS A 27 8.60 7.72 -7.35
N VAL A 28 8.95 8.92 -6.91
CA VAL A 28 10.30 9.21 -6.44
C VAL A 28 10.51 8.46 -5.13
N PRO A 29 11.47 7.52 -5.04
CA PRO A 29 11.70 6.79 -3.80
C PRO A 29 12.12 7.76 -2.70
N ALA A 30 11.61 7.58 -1.48
CA ALA A 30 11.88 8.48 -0.36
C ALA A 30 13.38 8.67 -0.10
N GLY A 31 14.20 7.63 -0.35
CA GLY A 31 15.66 7.71 -0.24
C GLY A 31 16.29 8.70 -1.22
N PHE A 32 15.73 8.86 -2.43
CA PHE A 32 16.21 9.85 -3.40
C PHE A 32 15.93 11.28 -2.93
N MET A 33 14.73 11.54 -2.39
CA MET A 33 14.38 12.87 -1.86
C MET A 33 15.29 13.26 -0.68
N VAL A 34 15.52 12.34 0.24
CA VAL A 34 16.43 12.57 1.39
C VAL A 34 17.85 12.83 0.89
N GLY A 35 18.34 12.05 -0.09
CA GLY A 35 19.65 12.26 -0.69
C GLY A 35 19.78 13.62 -1.39
N ALA A 36 18.76 14.05 -2.12
CA ALA A 36 18.73 15.33 -2.82
C ALA A 36 18.78 16.52 -1.86
N VAL A 37 17.97 16.50 -0.79
CA VAL A 37 17.97 17.56 0.23
C VAL A 37 19.32 17.63 0.94
N LEU A 38 19.88 16.48 1.33
CA LEU A 38 21.20 16.43 1.96
C LEU A 38 22.30 16.96 1.04
N PHE A 39 22.26 16.60 -0.25
CA PHE A 39 23.21 17.09 -1.24
C PHE A 39 23.18 18.61 -1.37
N VAL A 40 21.99 19.21 -1.48
CA VAL A 40 21.84 20.68 -1.56
C VAL A 40 22.39 21.36 -0.31
N LEU A 41 22.10 20.83 0.88
CA LEU A 41 22.60 21.38 2.14
C LEU A 41 24.13 21.29 2.26
N VAL A 42 24.69 20.11 1.99
CA VAL A 42 26.15 19.88 2.05
C VAL A 42 26.86 20.74 0.99
N TYR A 43 26.32 20.81 -0.22
CA TYR A 43 26.87 21.66 -1.28
C TYR A 43 26.82 23.15 -0.92
N GLY A 44 25.69 23.64 -0.39
CA GLY A 44 25.54 25.02 0.05
C GLY A 44 26.48 25.38 1.20
N ALA A 45 26.59 24.50 2.21
CA ALA A 45 27.52 24.67 3.32
C ALA A 45 28.97 24.67 2.84
N ASN A 46 29.34 23.75 1.94
CA ASN A 46 30.67 23.73 1.34
C ASN A 46 30.95 25.00 0.55
N ARG A 47 29.99 25.51 -0.22
CA ARG A 47 30.16 26.74 -1.00
C ARG A 47 30.48 27.95 -0.12
N LEU A 48 29.87 28.04 1.06
CA LEU A 48 30.07 29.13 2.02
C LEU A 48 31.32 28.94 2.89
N ALA A 49 31.62 27.71 3.32
CA ALA A 49 32.71 27.43 4.26
C ALA A 49 34.07 27.22 3.57
N PHE A 50 34.09 26.76 2.32
CA PHE A 50 35.33 26.45 1.60
C PHE A 50 36.27 27.65 1.41
N PRO A 51 35.80 28.88 1.13
CA PRO A 51 36.67 30.05 1.04
C PRO A 51 37.35 30.41 2.38
N ALA A 52 36.69 30.12 3.50
CA ALA A 52 37.18 30.47 4.83
C ALA A 52 38.08 29.37 5.43
N PHE A 53 37.73 28.09 5.24
CA PHE A 53 38.40 26.96 5.89
C PHE A 53 38.55 25.73 4.97
N PRO A 54 39.36 25.80 3.89
CA PRO A 54 39.38 24.76 2.85
C PRO A 54 39.82 23.39 3.36
N LYS A 55 40.80 23.33 4.28
CA LYS A 55 41.30 22.07 4.86
C LYS A 55 40.24 21.38 5.73
N ALA A 56 39.51 22.16 6.53
CA ALA A 56 38.47 21.64 7.41
C ALA A 56 37.27 21.12 6.62
N THR A 57 36.83 21.86 5.59
CA THR A 57 35.75 21.44 4.69
C THR A 57 36.10 20.14 3.96
N LEU A 58 37.34 20.00 3.48
CA LEU A 58 37.81 18.77 2.82
C LEU A 58 37.76 17.58 3.79
N LEU A 59 38.26 17.76 5.02
CA LEU A 59 38.29 16.71 6.03
C LEU A 59 36.87 16.24 6.41
N ILE A 60 35.93 17.18 6.59
CA ILE A 60 34.51 16.87 6.86
C ILE A 60 33.86 16.10 5.70
N ASN A 61 34.11 16.51 4.45
CA ASN A 61 33.60 15.80 3.28
C ASN A 61 34.15 14.38 3.18
N LEU A 62 35.44 14.19 3.49
CA LEU A 62 36.10 12.89 3.47
C LEU A 62 35.57 11.96 4.56
N LEU A 63 35.30 12.50 5.76
CA LEU A 63 34.63 11.77 6.85
C LEU A 63 33.19 11.38 6.49
N LEU A 64 32.41 12.30 5.89
CA LEU A 64 31.06 12.02 5.42
C LEU A 64 31.05 10.90 4.38
N LEU A 65 31.96 10.95 3.41
CA LEU A 65 32.10 9.92 2.38
C LEU A 65 32.50 8.57 2.98
N ALA A 66 33.48 8.56 3.89
CA ALA A 66 33.89 7.35 4.61
C ALA A 66 32.73 6.74 5.40
N GLY A 67 31.91 7.58 6.06
CA GLY A 67 30.69 7.15 6.75
C GLY A 67 29.69 6.47 5.82
N ILE A 68 29.45 7.03 4.62
CA ILE A 68 28.55 6.44 3.61
C ILE A 68 29.08 5.10 3.10
N ILE A 69 30.39 5.01 2.84
CA ILE A 69 31.04 3.78 2.34
C ILE A 69 31.07 2.69 3.43
N LEU A 70 31.25 3.06 4.69
CA LEU A 70 31.31 2.12 5.81
C LEU A 70 29.92 1.71 6.33
N PHE A 71 28.88 2.52 6.10
CA PHE A 71 27.50 2.25 6.53
C PHE A 71 26.97 0.86 6.15
N PRO A 72 27.22 0.31 4.93
CA PRO A 72 26.85 -1.05 4.57
C PRO A 72 27.53 -2.14 5.43
N PHE A 73 28.70 -1.85 5.98
CA PHE A 73 29.55 -2.78 6.73
C PHE A 73 29.36 -2.68 8.25
N LEU A 74 28.47 -1.81 8.73
CA LEU A 74 28.11 -1.65 10.15
C LEU A 74 26.78 -2.39 10.46
N PRO A 75 26.78 -3.72 10.67
CA PRO A 75 25.56 -4.51 10.86
C PRO A 75 24.77 -4.13 12.12
N GLY A 76 25.45 -3.58 13.15
CA GLY A 76 24.81 -3.13 14.39
C GLY A 76 23.88 -1.93 14.18
N LEU A 77 24.28 -0.95 13.37
CA LEU A 77 23.44 0.20 13.03
C LEU A 77 22.24 -0.22 12.17
N LYS A 78 22.44 -1.09 11.18
CA LYS A 78 21.35 -1.60 10.33
C LYS A 78 20.28 -2.35 11.13
N LYS A 79 20.68 -3.13 12.13
CA LYS A 79 19.73 -3.85 13.00
C LYS A 79 18.90 -2.90 13.86
N LYS A 80 19.51 -1.81 14.36
CA LYS A 80 18.83 -0.80 15.19
C LYS A 80 17.91 0.13 14.39
N LEU A 81 18.24 0.40 13.12
CA LEU A 81 17.45 1.20 12.19
C LEU A 81 16.44 0.39 11.36
N ARG A 82 16.47 -0.94 11.44
CA ARG A 82 15.47 -1.79 10.78
C ARG A 82 14.12 -1.50 11.42
N ARG A 83 13.20 -0.94 10.64
CA ARG A 83 11.79 -0.88 11.04
C ARG A 83 11.33 -2.32 11.33
N PRO A 84 10.52 -2.54 12.38
CA PRO A 84 9.90 -3.83 12.58
C PRO A 84 9.17 -4.23 11.29
N PRO A 85 9.10 -5.52 10.95
CA PRO A 85 8.34 -5.94 9.79
C PRO A 85 6.94 -5.35 9.92
N LEU A 86 6.51 -4.59 8.91
CA LEU A 86 5.13 -4.11 8.83
C LEU A 86 4.24 -5.33 9.03
N LYS A 87 3.41 -5.33 10.08
CA LYS A 87 2.41 -6.38 10.31
C LYS A 87 1.72 -6.60 8.97
N ARG A 88 1.89 -7.80 8.39
CA ARG A 88 1.23 -8.18 7.13
C ARG A 88 -0.24 -7.84 7.33
N ILE A 89 -0.74 -6.85 6.60
CA ILE A 89 -2.16 -6.53 6.63
C ILE A 89 -2.85 -7.83 6.23
N ASP A 90 -3.59 -8.40 7.18
CA ASP A 90 -4.23 -9.71 7.02
C ASP A 90 -5.04 -9.65 5.71
N LYS A 91 -4.96 -10.68 4.87
CA LYS A 91 -5.65 -10.70 3.56
C LYS A 91 -7.14 -10.38 3.74
N HIS A 92 -7.69 -10.78 4.88
CA HIS A 92 -9.08 -10.61 5.28
C HIS A 92 -9.35 -9.31 6.05
N HIS A 93 -8.42 -8.34 6.11
CA HIS A 93 -8.63 -7.11 6.88
C HIS A 93 -9.86 -6.34 6.38
N HIS A 94 -9.99 -6.17 5.07
CA HIS A 94 -11.14 -5.50 4.46
C HIS A 94 -12.45 -6.23 4.77
N LEU A 95 -12.47 -7.57 4.67
CA LEU A 95 -13.63 -8.41 5.02
C LEU A 95 -14.04 -8.27 6.48
N ARG A 96 -13.07 -8.19 7.42
CA ARG A 96 -13.38 -7.97 8.84
C ARG A 96 -13.98 -6.59 9.09
N VAL A 97 -13.49 -5.56 8.40
CA VAL A 97 -14.05 -4.21 8.49
C VAL A 97 -15.46 -4.18 7.93
N GLU A 98 -15.71 -4.87 6.83
CA GLU A 98 -17.03 -4.98 6.20
C GLU A 98 -18.02 -5.75 7.09
N ALA A 99 -17.63 -6.90 7.65
CA ALA A 99 -18.45 -7.63 8.62
C ALA A 99 -18.82 -6.74 9.82
N GLN A 100 -17.86 -5.98 10.35
CA GLN A 100 -18.12 -5.07 11.46
C GLN A 100 -19.09 -3.94 11.08
N ALA A 101 -19.05 -3.46 9.83
CA ALA A 101 -20.01 -2.47 9.35
C ALA A 101 -21.42 -3.06 9.27
N MET A 102 -21.57 -4.29 8.74
CA MET A 102 -22.86 -4.99 8.67
C MET A 102 -23.42 -5.28 10.07
N GLU A 103 -22.59 -5.73 11.01
CA GLU A 103 -22.99 -5.92 12.41
C GLU A 103 -23.48 -4.62 13.07
N ARG A 104 -22.89 -3.47 12.73
CA ARG A 104 -23.38 -2.16 13.20
C ARG A 104 -24.71 -1.78 12.56
N MET A 105 -24.90 -2.08 11.28
CA MET A 105 -26.18 -1.86 10.61
C MET A 105 -27.29 -2.71 11.26
N LEU A 106 -27.00 -3.97 11.58
CA LEU A 106 -27.94 -4.86 12.29
C LEU A 106 -28.30 -4.37 13.70
N LYS A 107 -27.45 -3.57 14.36
CA LYS A 107 -27.81 -2.93 15.63
C LYS A 107 -28.82 -1.80 15.46
N ILE A 108 -28.83 -1.17 14.29
CA ILE A 108 -29.76 -0.07 13.97
C ILE A 108 -31.07 -0.66 13.42
N ASP A 109 -30.97 -1.64 12.52
CA ASP A 109 -32.08 -2.38 11.94
C ASP A 109 -31.84 -3.89 12.03
N PRO A 110 -32.36 -4.54 13.08
CA PRO A 110 -32.20 -5.98 13.29
C PRO A 110 -32.93 -6.86 12.27
N LEU A 111 -33.86 -6.30 11.49
CA LEU A 111 -34.69 -7.06 10.54
C LEU A 111 -34.19 -6.95 9.10
N ASN A 112 -32.98 -6.42 8.90
CA ASN A 112 -32.40 -6.25 7.59
C ASN A 112 -31.80 -7.56 7.04
N ALA A 113 -32.57 -8.28 6.22
CA ALA A 113 -32.16 -9.53 5.58
C ALA A 113 -30.88 -9.39 4.72
N PHE A 114 -30.69 -8.24 4.06
CA PHE A 114 -29.52 -7.98 3.22
C PHE A 114 -28.22 -7.97 4.03
N CYS A 115 -28.23 -7.44 5.25
CA CYS A 115 -27.05 -7.46 6.12
C CYS A 115 -26.67 -8.90 6.52
N PHE A 116 -27.66 -9.77 6.75
CA PHE A 116 -27.42 -11.18 7.04
C PHE A 116 -26.92 -11.95 5.81
N GLU A 117 -27.46 -11.68 4.63
CA GLU A 117 -26.96 -12.23 3.36
C GLU A 117 -25.48 -11.87 3.16
N ARG A 118 -25.12 -10.59 3.29
CA ARG A 118 -23.73 -10.12 3.17
C ARG A 118 -22.81 -10.71 4.23
N LEU A 119 -23.26 -10.83 5.48
CA LEU A 119 -22.47 -11.49 6.51
C LEU A 119 -22.20 -12.96 6.17
N SER A 120 -23.14 -13.66 5.52
CA SER A 120 -22.93 -15.05 5.10
C SER A 120 -21.78 -15.19 4.08
N GLU A 121 -21.70 -14.27 3.11
CA GLU A 121 -20.61 -14.20 2.12
C GLU A 121 -19.27 -13.87 2.77
N ILE A 122 -19.26 -12.85 3.63
CA ILE A 122 -18.05 -12.39 4.28
C ILE A 122 -17.48 -13.47 5.20
N TYR A 123 -18.31 -14.16 5.99
CA TYR A 123 -17.84 -15.23 6.86
C TYR A 123 -17.37 -16.46 6.09
N GLU A 124 -17.95 -16.78 4.94
CA GLU A 124 -17.43 -17.83 4.06
C GLU A 124 -16.02 -17.46 3.56
N GLN A 125 -15.82 -16.23 3.09
CA GLN A 125 -14.52 -15.76 2.59
C GLN A 125 -13.45 -15.64 3.68
N ILE A 126 -13.83 -15.42 4.94
CA ILE A 126 -12.94 -15.43 6.10
C ILE A 126 -12.60 -16.87 6.55
N GLY A 127 -13.27 -17.89 6.01
CA GLY A 127 -13.07 -19.30 6.37
C GLY A 127 -13.82 -19.73 7.62
N LYS A 128 -14.96 -19.08 7.92
CA LYS A 128 -15.84 -19.39 9.06
C LYS A 128 -17.21 -19.92 8.58
N PRO A 129 -17.28 -21.14 8.06
CA PRO A 129 -18.51 -21.69 7.45
C PRO A 129 -19.67 -21.84 8.44
N GLY A 130 -19.39 -22.02 9.74
CA GLY A 130 -20.45 -22.08 10.76
C GLY A 130 -21.21 -20.77 10.91
N GLN A 131 -20.47 -19.65 11.04
CA GLN A 131 -21.07 -18.31 11.14
C GLN A 131 -21.76 -17.91 9.83
N ALA A 132 -21.21 -18.33 8.69
CA ALA A 132 -21.82 -18.09 7.39
C ALA A 132 -23.20 -18.74 7.28
N LEU A 133 -23.33 -19.99 7.74
CA LEU A 133 -24.57 -20.76 7.66
C LEU A 133 -25.64 -20.20 8.61
N GLU A 134 -25.25 -19.77 9.81
CA GLU A 134 -26.16 -19.07 10.73
C GLU A 134 -26.69 -17.77 10.12
N ALA A 135 -25.81 -16.94 9.54
CA ALA A 135 -26.21 -15.71 8.88
C ALA A 135 -27.16 -15.97 7.69
N ALA A 136 -26.89 -16.99 6.86
CA ALA A 136 -27.78 -17.36 5.76
C ALA A 136 -29.15 -17.86 6.23
N ARG A 137 -29.22 -18.55 7.37
CA ARG A 137 -30.50 -18.96 7.98
C ARG A 137 -31.32 -17.76 8.43
N GLU A 138 -30.70 -16.78 9.09
CA GLU A 138 -31.40 -15.55 9.50
C GLU A 138 -31.83 -14.72 8.30
N ALA A 139 -31.00 -14.63 7.25
CA ALA A 139 -31.37 -13.98 6.00
C ALA A 139 -32.63 -14.61 5.38
N LEU A 140 -32.69 -15.95 5.31
CA LEU A 140 -33.84 -16.68 4.78
C LEU A 140 -35.10 -16.54 5.64
N ARG A 141 -34.95 -16.45 6.97
CA ARG A 141 -36.08 -16.23 7.89
C ARG A 141 -36.72 -14.86 7.70
N LEU A 142 -35.90 -13.84 7.45
CA LEU A 142 -36.36 -12.46 7.28
C LEU A 142 -36.89 -12.20 5.87
N ASP A 143 -36.18 -12.70 4.85
CA ASP A 143 -36.58 -12.63 3.45
C ASP A 143 -36.47 -14.02 2.81
N PRO A 144 -37.62 -14.69 2.57
CA PRO A 144 -37.68 -15.98 1.88
C PRO A 144 -37.48 -15.86 0.36
N SER A 145 -36.54 -15.04 -0.07
CA SER A 145 -36.12 -14.88 -1.45
C SER A 145 -35.44 -16.15 -1.98
N VAL A 146 -35.57 -16.38 -3.29
CA VAL A 146 -34.88 -17.45 -4.02
C VAL A 146 -33.36 -17.38 -3.79
N ASN A 147 -32.80 -16.17 -3.70
CA ASN A 147 -31.36 -15.97 -3.47
C ASN A 147 -30.92 -16.48 -2.10
N ASN A 148 -31.63 -16.09 -1.03
CA ASN A 148 -31.32 -16.53 0.33
C ASN A 148 -31.48 -18.04 0.50
N LYS A 149 -32.46 -18.63 -0.20
CA LYS A 149 -32.68 -20.07 -0.20
C LYS A 149 -31.53 -20.80 -0.90
N ALA A 150 -31.17 -20.37 -2.11
CA ALA A 150 -30.05 -20.94 -2.85
C ALA A 150 -28.74 -20.82 -2.06
N ARG A 151 -28.53 -19.67 -1.39
CA ARG A 151 -27.34 -19.41 -0.56
C ARG A 151 -27.24 -20.36 0.63
N LEU A 152 -28.35 -20.62 1.33
CA LEU A 152 -28.37 -21.58 2.42
C LEU A 152 -28.10 -23.01 1.93
N GLU A 153 -28.69 -23.40 0.80
CA GLU A 153 -28.45 -24.72 0.19
C GLU A 153 -26.98 -24.90 -0.22
N GLU A 154 -26.37 -23.87 -0.81
CA GLU A 154 -24.95 -23.85 -1.18
C GLU A 154 -24.05 -24.06 0.03
N LEU A 155 -24.22 -23.26 1.09
CA LEU A 155 -23.41 -23.37 2.32
C LEU A 155 -23.64 -24.69 3.04
N THR A 156 -24.85 -25.25 2.97
CA THR A 156 -25.17 -26.56 3.56
C THR A 156 -24.48 -27.69 2.79
N ARG A 157 -24.47 -27.62 1.45
CA ARG A 157 -23.79 -28.60 0.60
C ARG A 157 -22.27 -28.53 0.71
N ALA A 158 -21.73 -27.34 0.95
CA ALA A 158 -20.29 -27.11 1.13
C ALA A 158 -19.76 -27.66 2.48
N GLN A 159 -20.63 -27.94 3.45
CA GLN A 159 -20.21 -28.63 4.67
C GLN A 159 -20.19 -30.14 4.45
N PRO A 160 -19.06 -30.83 4.68
CA PRO A 160 -19.08 -32.28 4.82
C PRO A 160 -19.93 -32.61 6.05
N GLU A 161 -20.95 -33.46 5.88
CA GLU A 161 -21.77 -33.94 6.99
C GLU A 161 -20.86 -34.32 8.15
N LYS A 162 -20.95 -33.61 9.28
CA LYS A 162 -20.38 -34.10 10.52
C LYS A 162 -21.20 -35.34 10.88
N PRO A 163 -20.63 -36.56 10.83
CA PRO A 163 -21.32 -37.71 11.37
C PRO A 163 -21.59 -37.42 12.85
N ARG A 164 -22.85 -37.57 13.25
CA ARG A 164 -23.33 -37.38 14.62
C ARG A 164 -22.67 -38.38 15.58
#